data_AF-A0A1G9PUT6-F1
#
_entry.id   AF-A0A1G9PUT6-F1
#
_cell.length_a   1.000
_cell.length_b   1.000
_cell.length_c   1.000
_cell.angle_alpha   90.00
_cell.angle_beta   90.00
_cell.angle_gamma   90.00
#
_symmetry.space_group_name_H-M   'P 1'
#
loop_
_entity.id
_entity.type
_entity.pdbx_description
1 polymer ?
#
loop_
_entity_poly.entity_id
_entity_poly.type
_entity_poly.pdbx_seq_one_letter_code
_entity_poly.pdbx_strand_id
1 'polypeptide(L)'
;MVSGFFMAGVSAWHFRRGTGEVPFFRYSMRLGLTVGYIATFFTIGFGDAQVLWVVRNQATKLPGSDETAAVAARMVAEHGPGNYVAPDWITIAVTVMLSVAYLYVLFALIPIVLLGHGRIEKRRFLLAVGVWTIPLPFITTIIGWVVREIGRQPWIIYDVLPTSEAVSEVSTTNMFISLVVFTSLYLTLVVVGYRLIARAARKDPDDVMLGRTLGESEDHVPEPAGER
;
A
#
# COMPACT_ATOMS: atom_id res chain seq x y z
N MET A 1 8.04 3.52 1.22
CA MET A 1 7.67 2.11 1.49
C MET A 1 7.01 1.46 0.27
N VAL A 2 5.81 1.89 -0.14
CA VAL A 2 5.01 1.28 -1.23
C VAL A 2 5.81 1.04 -2.51
N SER A 3 6.49 2.05 -3.05
CA SER A 3 7.21 1.94 -4.33
C SER A 3 8.36 0.93 -4.29
N GLY A 4 9.08 0.84 -3.16
CA GLY A 4 10.18 -0.12 -3.01
C GLY A 4 9.69 -1.57 -3.01
N PHE A 5 8.58 -1.82 -2.31
CA PHE A 5 7.91 -3.12 -2.32
C PHE A 5 7.27 -3.44 -3.67
N PHE A 6 6.72 -2.44 -4.37
CA PHE A 6 6.25 -2.61 -5.74
C PHE A 6 7.38 -3.08 -6.68
N MET A 7 8.54 -2.43 -6.65
CA MET A 7 9.71 -2.83 -7.44
C MET A 7 10.17 -4.26 -7.10
N ALA A 8 10.22 -4.59 -5.81
CA ALA A 8 10.57 -5.94 -5.36
C ALA A 8 9.57 -6.99 -5.84
N GLY A 9 8.27 -6.69 -5.82
CA GLY A 9 7.21 -7.58 -6.26
C GLY A 9 7.20 -7.81 -7.78
N VAL A 10 7.45 -6.76 -8.58
CA VAL A 10 7.62 -6.90 -10.04
C VAL A 10 8.84 -7.76 -10.35
N SER A 11 9.96 -7.54 -9.67
CA SER A 11 11.17 -8.35 -9.85
C SER A 11 10.96 -9.82 -9.44
N ALA A 12 10.23 -10.05 -8.34
CA ALA A 12 9.86 -11.40 -7.90
C ALA A 12 8.95 -12.12 -8.91
N TRP A 13 8.03 -11.41 -9.55
CA TRP A 13 7.18 -11.95 -10.62
C TRP A 13 8.02 -12.40 -11.82
N HIS A 14 8.99 -11.60 -12.24
CA HIS A 14 9.93 -11.91 -13.33
C HIS A 14 10.80 -13.13 -13.03
N PHE A 15 11.40 -13.20 -11.83
CA PHE A 15 12.14 -14.41 -11.41
C PHE A 15 11.27 -15.66 -11.39
N ARG A 16 9.97 -15.54 -11.09
CA ARG A 16 9.05 -16.68 -11.11
C ARG A 16 8.71 -17.14 -12.54
N ARG A 17 8.74 -16.23 -13.51
CA ARG A 17 8.50 -16.49 -14.94
C ARG A 17 9.76 -17.01 -15.66
N GLY A 18 10.95 -16.76 -15.11
CA GLY A 18 12.22 -17.19 -15.71
C GLY A 18 12.65 -16.30 -16.88
N THR A 19 12.45 -14.98 -16.78
CA THR A 19 12.87 -14.00 -17.80
C THR A 19 14.39 -13.83 -17.85
N GLY A 20 14.91 -13.43 -19.02
CA GLY A 20 16.35 -13.50 -19.37
C GLY A 20 17.24 -12.50 -18.62
N GLU A 21 16.73 -11.31 -18.28
CA GLU A 21 17.50 -10.20 -17.69
C GLU A 21 17.69 -10.31 -16.16
N VAL A 22 18.27 -11.42 -15.71
CA VAL A 22 18.51 -11.73 -14.30
C VAL A 22 19.32 -10.64 -13.56
N PRO A 23 20.39 -10.04 -14.12
CA PRO A 23 21.17 -9.02 -13.42
C PRO A 23 20.35 -7.76 -13.10
N PHE A 24 19.54 -7.30 -14.06
CA PHE A 24 18.67 -6.14 -13.90
C PHE A 24 17.64 -6.35 -12.79
N PHE A 25 16.88 -7.45 -12.83
CA PHE A 25 15.86 -7.73 -11.83
C PHE A 25 16.45 -7.99 -10.45
N ARG A 26 17.68 -8.51 -10.37
CA ARG A 26 18.38 -8.68 -9.09
C ARG A 26 18.74 -7.32 -8.48
N TYR A 27 19.24 -6.39 -9.29
CA TYR A 27 19.53 -5.02 -8.85
C TYR A 27 18.25 -4.30 -8.41
N SER A 28 17.20 -4.33 -9.24
CA SER A 28 15.90 -3.71 -8.96
C SER A 28 15.28 -4.27 -7.67
N MET A 29 15.31 -5.59 -7.48
CA MET A 29 14.82 -6.23 -6.25
C MET A 29 15.62 -5.80 -5.02
N ARG A 30 16.96 -5.74 -5.12
CA ARG A 30 17.82 -5.31 -4.00
C ARG A 30 17.53 -3.87 -3.60
N LEU A 31 17.48 -2.97 -4.59
CA LEU A 31 17.19 -1.55 -4.37
C LEU A 31 15.81 -1.37 -3.75
N GLY A 32 14.78 -2.00 -4.35
CA GLY A 32 13.40 -1.93 -3.89
C GLY A 32 13.23 -2.43 -2.45
N LEU A 33 13.80 -3.58 -2.12
CA LEU A 33 13.74 -4.13 -0.76
C LEU A 33 14.51 -3.28 0.25
N THR A 34 15.71 -2.79 -0.10
CA THR A 34 16.54 -1.99 0.82
C THR A 34 15.87 -0.66 1.15
N VAL A 35 15.45 0.07 0.12
CA VAL A 35 14.75 1.36 0.28
C VAL A 35 13.39 1.14 0.94
N GLY A 36 12.67 0.09 0.56
CA GLY A 36 11.40 -0.31 1.15
C GLY A 36 11.53 -0.59 2.65
N TYR A 37 12.55 -1.36 3.05
CA TYR A 37 12.85 -1.71 4.44
C TYR A 37 13.15 -0.47 5.28
N ILE A 38 14.09 0.37 4.85
CA ILE A 38 14.43 1.62 5.55
C ILE A 38 13.18 2.49 5.71
N ALA A 39 12.42 2.70 4.62
CA ALA A 39 11.21 3.50 4.67
C ALA A 39 10.11 2.89 5.58
N THR A 40 10.12 1.58 5.82
CA THR A 40 9.18 0.92 6.74
C THR A 40 9.43 1.36 8.17
N PHE A 41 10.67 1.48 8.62
CA PHE A 41 10.99 1.99 9.97
C PHE A 41 10.50 3.42 10.17
N PHE A 42 10.72 4.29 9.18
CA PHE A 42 10.19 5.66 9.23
C PHE A 42 8.66 5.67 9.27
N THR A 43 8.01 4.79 8.51
CA THR A 43 6.55 4.68 8.48
C THR A 43 6.00 4.21 9.84
N ILE A 44 6.60 3.19 10.44
CA ILE A 44 6.21 2.67 11.77
C ILE A 44 6.46 3.72 12.84
N GLY A 45 7.67 4.29 12.91
CA GLY A 45 8.02 5.28 13.92
C GLY A 45 7.15 6.54 13.87
N PHE A 46 6.83 7.01 12.66
CA PHE A 46 5.88 8.11 12.50
C PHE A 46 4.45 7.71 12.91
N GLY A 47 4.01 6.50 12.54
CA GLY A 47 2.71 5.96 12.95
C GLY A 47 2.56 5.87 14.47
N ASP A 48 3.56 5.34 15.17
CA ASP A 48 3.56 5.22 16.63
C ASP A 48 3.47 6.59 17.31
N ALA A 49 4.24 7.57 16.83
CA ALA A 49 4.17 8.95 17.32
C ALA A 49 2.76 9.55 17.13
N GLN A 50 2.10 9.25 16.00
CA GLN A 50 0.72 9.69 15.75
C GLN A 50 -0.29 8.99 16.67
N VAL A 51 -0.15 7.70 16.95
CA VAL A 51 -1.06 6.97 17.85
C VAL A 51 -1.00 7.55 19.26
N LEU A 52 0.20 7.85 19.77
CA LEU A 52 0.36 8.50 21.08
C LEU A 52 -0.33 9.86 21.15
N TRP A 53 -0.27 10.63 20.05
CA TRP A 53 -1.00 11.89 19.96
C TRP A 53 -2.52 11.67 19.92
N VAL A 54 -3.00 10.67 19.19
CA VAL A 54 -4.44 10.35 19.09
C VAL A 54 -5.00 9.92 20.44
N VAL A 55 -4.32 9.04 21.18
CA VAL A 55 -4.78 8.59 22.50
C VAL A 55 -4.97 9.77 23.45
N ARG A 56 -4.06 10.75 23.42
CA ARG A 56 -4.10 11.93 24.31
C ARG A 56 -5.14 12.99 23.92
N ASN A 57 -5.42 13.14 22.62
CA ASN A 57 -6.24 14.26 22.13
C ASN A 57 -7.61 13.82 21.59
N GLN A 58 -7.76 12.54 21.25
CA GLN A 58 -8.92 11.99 20.55
C GLN A 58 -9.27 10.59 21.07
N ALA A 59 -9.48 10.47 22.39
CA ALA A 59 -9.73 9.21 23.08
C ALA A 59 -10.92 8.40 22.54
N THR A 60 -11.88 9.03 21.86
CA THR A 60 -13.04 8.34 21.26
C THR A 60 -12.73 7.58 19.97
N LYS A 61 -11.57 7.83 19.35
CA LYS A 61 -11.14 7.14 18.11
C LYS A 61 -10.74 5.69 18.32
N LEU A 62 -10.27 5.37 19.52
CA LEU A 62 -9.80 4.04 19.89
C LEU A 62 -10.66 3.55 21.06
N PRO A 63 -11.72 2.78 20.77
CA PRO A 63 -12.68 2.37 21.78
C PRO A 63 -12.06 1.36 22.77
N GLY A 64 -12.59 1.34 24.00
CA GLY A 64 -12.27 0.31 24.99
C GLY A 64 -11.48 0.78 26.22
N SER A 65 -11.25 2.08 26.41
CA SER A 65 -10.66 2.64 27.63
C SER A 65 -11.70 3.34 28.52
N ASP A 66 -11.47 3.42 29.83
CA ASP A 66 -12.33 4.17 30.76
C ASP A 66 -12.41 5.66 30.38
N GLU A 67 -11.31 6.21 29.85
CA GLU A 67 -11.23 7.58 29.35
C GLU A 67 -12.17 7.80 28.14
N THR A 68 -12.27 6.82 27.23
CA THR A 68 -13.21 6.85 26.10
C THR A 68 -14.65 7.03 26.59
N ALA A 69 -15.05 6.29 27.62
CA ALA A 69 -16.40 6.36 28.18
C ALA A 69 -16.67 7.73 28.84
N ALA A 70 -15.70 8.26 29.58
CA ALA A 70 -15.81 9.58 30.21
C ALA A 70 -15.92 10.71 29.17
N VAL A 71 -15.09 10.68 28.12
CA VAL A 71 -15.14 11.68 27.04
C VAL A 71 -16.43 11.56 26.23
N ALA A 72 -16.91 10.35 25.96
CA ALA A 72 -18.18 10.15 25.26
C ALA A 72 -19.36 10.69 26.09
N ALA A 73 -19.38 10.45 27.40
CA ALA A 73 -20.41 10.99 28.29
C ALA A 73 -20.40 12.53 28.32
N ARG A 74 -19.21 13.15 28.33
CA ARG A 74 -19.06 14.61 28.19
C ARG A 74 -19.67 15.10 26.87
N MET A 75 -19.32 14.46 25.76
CA MET A 75 -19.85 14.84 24.44
C MET A 75 -21.37 14.71 24.35
N VAL A 76 -21.96 13.69 25.00
CA VAL A 76 -23.43 13.56 25.09
C VAL A 76 -24.05 14.71 25.88
N ALA A 77 -23.40 15.16 26.95
CA ALA A 77 -23.89 16.30 27.74
C ALA A 77 -23.80 17.63 26.97
N GLU A 78 -22.76 17.81 26.16
CA GLU A 78 -22.50 19.06 25.41
C GLU A 78 -23.28 19.13 24.09
N HIS A 79 -23.31 18.04 23.32
CA HIS A 79 -23.86 18.01 21.96
C HIS A 79 -25.19 17.26 21.85
N GLY A 80 -25.66 16.68 22.95
CA GLY A 80 -26.92 15.93 23.00
C GLY A 80 -26.77 14.43 22.72
N PRO A 81 -27.90 13.69 22.71
CA PRO A 81 -27.89 12.24 22.59
C PRO A 81 -27.33 11.80 21.23
N GLY A 82 -26.29 10.96 21.26
CA GLY A 82 -25.62 10.47 20.06
C GLY A 82 -24.56 9.43 20.38
N ASN A 83 -24.05 8.76 19.35
CA ASN A 83 -22.88 7.90 19.47
C ASN A 83 -21.63 8.65 19.02
N TYR A 84 -20.76 8.98 19.96
CA TYR A 84 -19.51 9.71 19.73
C TYR A 84 -18.27 8.82 19.81
N VAL A 85 -18.45 7.51 19.92
CA VAL A 85 -17.38 6.53 20.01
C VAL A 85 -17.24 5.82 18.66
N ALA A 86 -15.98 5.61 18.24
CA ALA A 86 -15.70 4.85 17.03
C ALA A 86 -16.26 3.42 17.13
N PRO A 87 -16.75 2.83 16.03
CA PRO A 87 -17.21 1.45 16.01
C PRO A 87 -16.10 0.45 16.40
N ASP A 88 -16.45 -0.61 17.14
CA ASP A 88 -15.48 -1.59 17.67
C ASP A 88 -14.58 -2.24 16.62
N TRP A 89 -15.08 -2.40 15.39
CA TRP A 89 -14.30 -3.00 14.29
C TRP A 89 -13.09 -2.15 13.89
N ILE A 90 -13.04 -0.86 14.26
CA ILE A 90 -11.89 0.00 14.04
C ILE A 90 -10.66 -0.53 14.78
N THR A 91 -10.84 -1.11 15.98
CA THR A 91 -9.75 -1.74 16.72
C THR A 91 -9.17 -2.93 15.95
N ILE A 92 -10.01 -3.74 15.30
CA ILE A 92 -9.58 -4.84 14.43
C ILE A 92 -8.78 -4.29 13.24
N ALA A 93 -9.27 -3.23 12.60
CA ALA A 93 -8.59 -2.59 11.47
C ALA A 93 -7.21 -2.03 11.86
N VAL A 94 -7.08 -1.41 13.04
CA VAL A 94 -5.80 -0.96 13.61
C VAL A 94 -4.87 -2.14 13.84
N THR A 95 -5.33 -3.22 14.48
CA THR A 95 -4.52 -4.42 14.73
C THR A 95 -4.02 -5.05 13.44
N VAL A 96 -4.89 -5.20 12.44
CA VAL A 96 -4.52 -5.74 11.11
C VAL A 96 -3.48 -4.84 10.44
N MET A 97 -3.69 -3.53 10.44
CA MET A 97 -2.75 -2.57 9.84
C MET A 97 -1.37 -2.65 10.47
N LEU A 98 -1.29 -2.64 11.81
CA LEU A 98 -0.02 -2.74 12.54
C LEU A 98 0.65 -4.09 12.32
N SER A 99 -0.11 -5.19 12.36
CA SER A 99 0.41 -6.53 12.12
C SER A 99 1.04 -6.65 10.73
N VAL A 100 0.36 -6.11 9.70
CA VAL A 100 0.89 -6.09 8.34
C VAL A 100 2.16 -5.23 8.23
N ALA A 101 2.23 -4.10 8.94
CA ALA A 101 3.44 -3.27 8.98
C ALA A 101 4.65 -4.03 9.58
N TYR A 102 4.47 -4.75 10.68
CA TYR A 102 5.54 -5.57 11.26
C TYR A 102 5.89 -6.78 10.38
N LEU A 103 4.91 -7.38 9.71
CA LEU A 103 5.15 -8.43 8.72
C LEU A 103 6.02 -7.93 7.56
N TYR A 104 5.91 -6.67 7.14
CA TYR A 104 6.80 -6.10 6.12
C TYR A 104 8.26 -6.01 6.57
N VAL A 105 8.51 -5.72 7.85
CA VAL A 105 9.87 -5.70 8.41
C VAL A 105 10.49 -7.10 8.31
N LEU A 106 9.76 -8.12 8.76
CA LEU A 106 10.20 -9.52 8.70
C LEU A 106 10.38 -9.99 7.24
N PHE A 107 9.43 -9.66 6.38
CA PHE A 107 9.40 -10.08 4.99
C PHE A 107 10.47 -9.40 4.14
N ALA A 108 10.88 -8.18 4.45
CA ALA A 108 11.96 -7.53 3.71
C ALA A 108 13.35 -8.05 4.12
N LEU A 109 13.54 -8.41 5.39
CA LEU A 109 14.84 -8.85 5.90
C LEU A 109 15.30 -10.19 5.27
N ILE A 110 14.40 -11.17 5.18
CA ILE A 110 14.73 -12.52 4.69
C ILE A 110 15.22 -12.51 3.22
N PRO A 111 14.52 -11.87 2.25
CA PRO A 111 14.96 -11.80 0.86
C PRO A 111 16.21 -10.93 0.68
N ILE A 112 16.42 -9.87 1.46
CA ILE A 112 17.66 -9.07 1.39
C ILE A 112 18.87 -9.94 1.72
N VAL A 113 18.80 -10.73 2.80
CA VAL A 113 19.88 -11.65 3.19
C VAL A 113 20.09 -12.74 2.15
N LEU A 114 19.02 -13.31 1.60
CA LEU A 114 19.11 -14.35 0.57
C LEU A 114 19.60 -13.83 -0.79
N LEU A 115 19.33 -12.56 -1.13
CA LEU A 115 19.91 -11.90 -2.30
C LEU A 115 21.41 -11.78 -2.17
N GLY A 116 21.91 -11.42 -0.97
CA GLY A 116 23.35 -11.33 -0.69
C GLY A 116 24.09 -12.65 -0.89
N HIS A 117 23.39 -13.78 -0.77
CA HIS A 117 23.94 -15.13 -0.97
C HIS A 117 23.62 -15.73 -2.35
N GLY A 118 22.91 -15.02 -3.24
CA GLY A 118 22.52 -15.52 -4.57
C GLY A 118 21.59 -16.74 -4.53
N ARG A 119 20.72 -16.84 -3.51
CA ARG A 119 19.84 -18.02 -3.29
C ARG A 119 18.36 -17.75 -3.49
N ILE A 120 17.94 -16.49 -3.69
CA ILE A 120 16.53 -16.11 -3.71
C ILE A 120 15.79 -16.67 -4.94
N GLU A 121 16.48 -16.76 -6.09
CA GLU A 121 15.90 -17.14 -7.38
C GLU A 121 15.39 -18.59 -7.35
N LYS A 122 15.98 -19.43 -6.49
CA LYS A 122 15.62 -20.85 -6.33
C LYS A 122 14.41 -21.06 -5.41
N ARG A 123 14.00 -20.04 -4.65
CA ARG A 123 12.96 -20.16 -3.60
C ARG A 123 11.60 -19.70 -4.11
N ARG A 124 10.93 -20.55 -4.90
CA ARG A 124 9.61 -20.27 -5.52
C ARG A 124 8.54 -19.78 -4.54
N PHE A 125 8.54 -20.27 -3.31
CA PHE A 125 7.62 -19.80 -2.27
C PHE A 125 7.86 -18.33 -1.91
N LEU A 126 9.11 -17.94 -1.63
CA LEU A 126 9.46 -16.55 -1.30
C LEU A 126 9.19 -15.60 -2.47
N LEU A 127 9.42 -16.04 -3.70
CA LEU A 127 9.05 -15.26 -4.89
C LEU A 127 7.53 -15.10 -5.03
N ALA A 128 6.75 -16.15 -4.74
CA ALA A 128 5.29 -16.07 -4.74
C ALA A 128 4.76 -15.10 -3.67
N VAL A 129 5.30 -15.14 -2.46
CA VAL A 129 4.99 -14.15 -1.41
C VAL A 129 5.48 -12.76 -1.82
N GLY A 130 6.61 -12.65 -2.51
CA GLY A 130 7.14 -11.40 -3.05
C GLY A 130 6.16 -10.68 -3.98
N VAL A 131 5.39 -11.41 -4.79
CA VAL A 131 4.38 -10.81 -5.67
C VAL A 131 3.26 -10.12 -4.86
N TRP A 132 2.94 -10.61 -3.67
CA TRP A 132 1.92 -9.98 -2.79
C TRP A 132 2.36 -8.63 -2.24
N THR A 133 3.64 -8.28 -2.34
CA THR A 133 4.11 -6.93 -1.98
C THR A 133 3.67 -5.86 -2.98
N ILE A 134 3.06 -6.24 -4.11
CA ILE A 134 2.42 -5.32 -5.06
C ILE A 134 1.10 -4.76 -4.48
N PRO A 135 0.05 -5.56 -4.22
CA PRO A 135 -1.24 -5.02 -3.78
C PRO A 135 -1.30 -4.68 -2.29
N LEU A 136 -0.58 -5.42 -1.45
CA LEU A 136 -0.77 -5.37 0.00
C LEU A 136 -0.47 -3.98 0.62
N PRO A 137 0.57 -3.21 0.19
CA PRO A 137 0.82 -1.89 0.78
C PRO A 137 -0.31 -0.89 0.49
N PHE A 138 -0.98 -1.03 -0.66
CA PHE A 138 -2.14 -0.20 -1.01
C PHE A 138 -3.33 -0.55 -0.14
N ILE A 139 -3.59 -1.85 0.08
CA ILE A 139 -4.67 -2.31 0.96
C ILE A 139 -4.47 -1.78 2.38
N THR A 140 -3.26 -1.92 2.93
CA THR A 140 -2.92 -1.38 4.26
C THR A 140 -3.07 0.13 4.34
N THR A 141 -2.71 0.85 3.27
CA THR A 141 -2.89 2.31 3.19
C THR A 141 -4.38 2.70 3.22
N ILE A 142 -5.22 1.97 2.48
CA ILE A 142 -6.68 2.19 2.48
C ILE A 142 -7.25 1.93 3.88
N ILE A 143 -6.86 0.84 4.53
CA ILE A 143 -7.28 0.53 5.91
C ILE A 143 -6.90 1.68 6.86
N GLY A 144 -5.68 2.22 6.76
CA GLY A 144 -5.24 3.34 7.58
C GLY A 144 -6.08 4.62 7.38
N TRP A 145 -6.48 4.90 6.15
CA TRP A 145 -7.42 6.00 5.86
C TRP A 145 -8.81 5.74 6.43
N VAL A 146 -9.33 4.53 6.29
CA VAL A 146 -10.63 4.13 6.86
C VAL A 146 -10.62 4.30 8.39
N VAL A 147 -9.57 3.84 9.07
CA VAL A 147 -9.40 4.03 10.52
C VAL A 147 -9.43 5.52 10.88
N ARG A 148 -8.69 6.36 10.13
CA ARG A 148 -8.61 7.80 10.40
C ARG A 148 -9.95 8.51 10.23
N GLU A 149 -10.68 8.20 9.16
CA GLU A 149 -11.91 8.91 8.79
C GLU A 149 -13.13 8.38 9.54
N ILE A 150 -13.28 7.06 9.65
CA ILE A 150 -14.41 6.47 10.39
C ILE A 150 -14.22 6.64 11.89
N GLY A 151 -12.99 6.54 12.40
CA GLY A 151 -12.73 6.74 13.82
C GLY A 151 -13.09 8.15 14.30
N ARG A 152 -13.09 9.15 13.41
CA ARG A 152 -13.48 10.53 13.73
C ARG A 152 -15.00 10.74 13.68
N GLN A 153 -15.78 9.85 13.08
CA GLN A 153 -17.24 10.03 13.02
C GLN A 153 -17.81 10.15 14.45
N PRO A 154 -18.75 11.08 14.71
CA PRO A 154 -19.53 11.87 13.75
C PRO A 154 -18.97 13.26 13.42
N TRP A 155 -17.66 13.51 13.57
CA TRP A 155 -17.07 14.85 13.48
C TRP A 155 -16.42 15.19 12.12
N ILE A 156 -16.61 16.42 11.63
CA ILE A 156 -15.71 17.03 10.63
C ILE A 156 -14.54 17.69 11.37
N ILE A 157 -14.87 18.59 12.30
CA ILE A 157 -13.92 19.16 13.25
C ILE A 157 -14.20 18.50 14.59
N TYR A 158 -13.21 17.77 15.10
CA TYR A 158 -13.36 16.95 16.32
C TYR A 158 -13.87 17.80 17.48
N ASP A 159 -14.97 17.36 18.11
CA ASP A 159 -15.63 18.02 19.25
C ASP A 159 -16.14 19.45 18.98
N VAL A 160 -16.27 19.85 17.71
CA VAL A 160 -16.68 21.22 17.34
C VAL A 160 -17.78 21.22 16.28
N LEU A 161 -17.58 20.53 15.15
CA LEU A 161 -18.52 20.57 14.03
C LEU A 161 -18.93 19.14 13.64
N PRO A 162 -20.19 18.74 13.91
CA PRO A 162 -20.74 17.47 13.47
C PRO A 162 -20.84 17.37 11.95
N THR A 163 -20.70 16.15 11.44
CA THR A 163 -20.87 15.81 10.01
C THR A 163 -22.27 16.12 9.51
N SER A 164 -23.31 15.96 10.34
CA SER A 164 -24.69 16.26 10.01
C SER A 164 -24.94 17.74 9.69
N GLU A 165 -24.17 18.63 10.30
CA GLU A 165 -24.29 20.09 10.10
C GLU A 165 -23.41 20.59 8.95
N ALA A 166 -22.44 19.79 8.51
CA ALA A 166 -21.50 20.15 7.46
C ALA A 166 -21.95 19.72 6.04
N VAL A 167 -23.06 19.00 5.90
CA VAL A 167 -23.58 18.55 4.60
C VAL A 167 -24.23 19.72 3.87
N SER A 168 -23.91 19.91 2.59
CA SER A 168 -24.54 20.94 1.76
C SER A 168 -25.98 20.60 1.41
N GLU A 169 -26.80 21.63 1.20
CA GLU A 169 -28.19 21.51 0.75
C GLU A 169 -28.25 21.13 -0.73
N VAL A 170 -28.05 19.85 -1.04
CA VAL A 170 -28.21 19.29 -2.39
C VAL A 170 -29.24 18.18 -2.39
N SER A 171 -29.98 18.04 -3.50
CA SER A 171 -30.95 16.95 -3.63
C SER A 171 -30.26 15.59 -3.56
N THR A 172 -30.90 14.63 -2.88
CA THR A 172 -30.40 13.25 -2.77
C THR A 172 -30.14 12.62 -4.14
N THR A 173 -30.96 12.96 -5.13
CA THR A 173 -30.79 12.52 -6.52
C THR A 173 -29.50 13.03 -7.13
N ASN A 174 -29.17 14.32 -6.99
CA ASN A 174 -27.94 14.89 -7.53
C ASN A 174 -26.70 14.29 -6.85
N MET A 175 -26.77 14.08 -5.53
CA MET A 175 -25.71 13.43 -4.76
C MET A 175 -25.48 11.97 -5.23
N PHE A 176 -26.56 11.21 -5.46
CA PHE A 176 -26.45 9.83 -5.93
C PHE A 176 -25.90 9.75 -7.35
N ILE A 177 -26.38 10.61 -8.26
CA ILE A 177 -25.89 10.69 -9.64
C ILE A 177 -24.39 11.02 -9.63
N SER A 178 -23.96 12.04 -8.87
CA SER A 178 -22.54 12.42 -8.82
C SER A 178 -21.68 11.31 -8.24
N LEU A 179 -22.14 10.62 -7.18
CA LEU A 179 -21.47 9.46 -6.61
C LEU A 179 -21.26 8.37 -7.69
N VAL A 180 -22.32 7.99 -8.41
CA VAL A 180 -22.23 6.97 -9.47
C VAL A 180 -21.27 7.39 -10.57
N VAL A 181 -21.35 8.65 -11.03
CA VAL A 181 -20.49 9.18 -12.10
C VAL A 181 -19.02 9.17 -11.68
N PHE A 182 -18.69 9.74 -10.52
CA PHE A 182 -17.30 9.81 -10.04
C PHE A 182 -16.75 8.43 -9.69
N THR A 183 -17.54 7.57 -9.05
CA THR A 183 -17.11 6.19 -8.76
C THR A 183 -16.85 5.42 -10.05
N SER A 184 -17.74 5.50 -11.05
CA SER A 184 -17.56 4.81 -12.33
C SER A 184 -16.33 5.32 -13.09
N LEU A 185 -16.12 6.65 -13.09
CA LEU A 185 -14.95 7.27 -13.69
C LEU A 185 -13.65 6.79 -13.02
N TYR A 186 -13.58 6.84 -11.69
CA TYR A 186 -12.38 6.41 -10.96
C TYR A 186 -12.14 4.91 -11.06
N LEU A 187 -13.17 4.06 -11.06
CA LEU A 187 -13.02 2.63 -11.31
C LEU A 187 -12.46 2.36 -12.71
N THR A 188 -12.94 3.08 -13.71
CA THR A 188 -12.43 2.99 -15.08
C THR A 188 -10.95 3.38 -15.13
N LEU A 189 -10.58 4.49 -14.50
CA LEU A 189 -9.18 4.94 -14.39
C LEU A 189 -8.29 3.91 -13.69
N VAL A 190 -8.75 3.30 -12.60
CA VAL A 190 -8.02 2.25 -11.88
C VAL A 190 -7.83 1.02 -12.78
N VAL A 191 -8.86 0.57 -13.48
CA VAL A 191 -8.76 -0.60 -14.38
C VAL A 191 -7.82 -0.32 -15.54
N VAL A 192 -7.97 0.82 -16.22
CA VAL A 192 -7.11 1.21 -17.35
C VAL A 192 -5.67 1.39 -16.87
N GLY A 193 -5.46 2.16 -15.80
CA GLY A 193 -4.14 2.40 -15.22
C GLY A 193 -3.45 1.11 -14.80
N TYR A 194 -4.15 0.22 -14.10
CA TYR A 194 -3.60 -1.09 -13.72
C TYR A 194 -3.25 -1.94 -14.95
N ARG A 195 -4.10 -1.95 -15.99
CA ARG A 195 -3.81 -2.69 -17.24
C ARG A 195 -2.58 -2.13 -17.95
N LEU A 196 -2.41 -0.82 -18.00
CA LEU A 196 -1.25 -0.18 -18.61
C LEU A 196 0.04 -0.47 -17.81
N ILE A 197 0.01 -0.33 -16.49
CA ILE A 197 1.13 -0.64 -15.61
C ILE A 197 1.49 -2.13 -15.71
N ALA A 198 0.49 -3.02 -15.67
CA ALA A 198 0.72 -4.46 -15.81
C ALA A 198 1.26 -4.82 -17.20
N ARG A 199 0.77 -4.17 -18.27
CA ARG A 199 1.31 -4.35 -19.61
C ARG A 199 2.76 -3.90 -19.71
N ALA A 200 3.11 -2.76 -19.13
CA ALA A 200 4.47 -2.24 -19.12
C ALA A 200 5.40 -3.12 -18.26
N ALA A 201 4.98 -3.50 -17.06
CA ALA A 201 5.78 -4.30 -16.13
C ALA A 201 6.06 -5.73 -16.64
N ARG A 202 5.26 -6.24 -17.58
CA ARG A 202 5.45 -7.56 -18.20
C ARG A 202 6.45 -7.57 -19.35
N LYS A 203 6.80 -6.41 -19.91
CA LYS A 203 7.79 -6.31 -20.97
C LYS A 203 9.18 -6.57 -20.39
N ASP A 204 10.03 -7.22 -21.17
CA ASP A 204 11.43 -7.37 -20.82
C ASP A 204 12.16 -6.03 -20.98
N PRO A 205 13.23 -5.77 -20.21
CA PRO A 205 13.98 -4.52 -20.29
C PRO A 205 14.48 -4.20 -21.71
N ASP A 206 14.86 -5.22 -22.48
CA ASP A 206 15.40 -5.07 -23.85
C ASP A 206 14.36 -4.70 -24.90
N ASP A 207 13.08 -4.86 -24.54
CA ASP A 207 11.90 -4.52 -25.32
C ASP A 207 11.57 -3.02 -25.19
N VAL A 208 12.16 -2.35 -24.18
CA VAL A 208 12.08 -0.91 -23.96
C VAL A 208 13.30 -0.26 -24.59
N MET A 209 13.11 0.38 -25.75
CA MET A 209 14.11 1.09 -26.57
C MET A 209 14.75 2.32 -25.89
N LEU A 210 15.13 2.25 -24.61
CA LEU A 210 15.88 3.30 -23.94
C LEU A 210 17.34 2.89 -23.83
N GLY A 211 18.16 3.34 -24.80
CA GLY A 211 19.62 3.17 -24.76
C GLY A 211 20.22 2.25 -25.82
N ARG A 212 19.44 1.73 -26.79
CA ARG A 212 20.06 1.11 -27.98
C ARG A 212 20.89 2.17 -28.71
N THR A 213 22.20 1.96 -28.80
CA THR A 213 23.00 2.64 -29.82
C THR A 213 22.50 2.15 -31.17
N LEU A 214 22.37 3.03 -32.16
CA LEU A 214 21.78 2.73 -33.47
C LEU A 214 22.62 1.73 -34.33
N GLY A 215 23.50 0.93 -33.73
CA GLY A 215 24.44 0.04 -34.43
C GLY A 215 24.42 -1.44 -34.04
N GLU A 216 23.67 -1.86 -33.02
CA GLU A 216 23.70 -3.26 -32.54
C GLU A 216 22.73 -4.22 -33.28
N SER A 217 22.01 -3.76 -34.30
CA SER A 217 21.05 -4.61 -35.02
C SER A 217 21.65 -5.48 -36.13
N GLU A 218 22.96 -5.43 -36.42
CA GLU A 218 23.54 -6.15 -37.57
C GLU A 218 24.53 -7.27 -37.24
N ASP A 219 25.08 -7.39 -36.03
CA ASP A 219 26.26 -8.27 -35.82
C ASP A 219 26.04 -9.56 -35.01
N HIS A 220 24.81 -9.94 -34.67
CA HIS A 220 24.58 -11.31 -34.17
C HIS A 220 24.33 -12.28 -35.33
N VAL A 221 25.36 -12.50 -36.14
CA VAL A 221 25.46 -13.71 -36.96
C VAL A 221 25.70 -14.88 -36.00
N PRO A 222 24.82 -15.89 -35.94
CA PRO A 222 25.07 -17.07 -35.12
C PRO A 222 26.35 -17.74 -35.64
N GLU A 223 27.33 -17.91 -34.78
CA GLU A 223 28.55 -18.65 -35.10
C GLU A 223 28.14 -20.08 -35.49
N PRO A 224 28.51 -20.58 -36.68
CA PRO A 224 28.12 -21.91 -37.10
C PRO A 224 28.73 -22.92 -36.12
N ALA A 225 27.88 -23.79 -35.60
CA ALA A 225 28.26 -24.86 -34.68
C ALA A 225 29.52 -25.56 -35.21
N GLY A 226 30.61 -25.43 -34.45
CA GLY A 226 31.89 -26.00 -34.83
C GLY A 226 31.77 -27.50 -35.06
N GLU A 227 32.12 -27.94 -36.27
CA GLU A 227 32.61 -29.30 -36.49
C GLU A 227 33.99 -29.42 -35.82
N ARG A 228 34.07 -30.23 -34.77
CA ARG A 228 35.18 -31.13 -34.42
C ARG A 228 34.86 -31.92 -33.15
#